data_AF-A0A950KRY2-F1
#
_entry.id   AF-A0A950KRY2-F1
#
_cell.length_a   1.000
_cell.length_b   1.000
_cell.length_c   1.000
_cell.angle_alpha   90.00
_cell.angle_beta   90.00
_cell.angle_gamma   90.00
#
_symmetry.space_group_name_H-M   'P 1'
#
loop_
_entity.id
_entity.type
_entity.pdbx_description
1 polymer ?
#
loop_
_entity_poly.entity_id
_entity_poly.type
_entity_poly.pdbx_seq_one_letter_code
_entity_poly.pdbx_strand_id
1 'polypeptide(L)'
;IDIPTEHFSHKAFYNQEQHRVEMHLVCKKAHEWRIGNRSFAFRRNETLHTENSYKYTPEGFRQLARASGLFPRALWTDEKNWFALHLLETAPFVHAVT
;
A
#
# COMPACT_ATOMS: atom_id res chain seq x y z
N ILE A 1 23.81 -1.24 -11.97
CA ILE A 1 23.79 -1.13 -10.50
C ILE A 1 23.75 -2.56 -10.00
N ASP A 2 24.70 -2.95 -9.17
CA ASP A 2 24.75 -4.29 -8.59
C ASP A 2 24.24 -4.19 -7.15
N ILE A 3 23.08 -4.80 -6.89
CA ILE A 3 22.41 -4.79 -5.59
C ILE A 3 22.57 -6.20 -5.01
N PRO A 4 23.16 -6.37 -3.83
CA PRO A 4 23.36 -7.70 -3.24
C PRO A 4 22.05 -8.23 -2.65
N THR A 5 21.07 -8.55 -3.52
CA THR A 5 19.73 -9.01 -3.14
C THR A 5 19.77 -10.26 -2.26
N GLU A 6 20.78 -11.11 -2.46
CA GLU A 6 21.07 -12.30 -1.67
C GLU A 6 21.50 -11.97 -0.23
N HIS A 7 21.77 -10.72 0.12
CA HIS A 7 21.99 -10.30 1.51
C HIS A 7 20.70 -9.96 2.25
N PHE A 8 19.56 -9.97 1.58
CA PHE A 8 18.26 -9.68 2.17
C PHE A 8 17.38 -10.92 2.25
N SER A 9 16.45 -10.94 3.21
CA SER A 9 15.31 -11.85 3.23
C SER A 9 14.01 -11.06 3.24
N HIS A 10 12.96 -11.60 2.62
CA HIS A 10 11.65 -10.97 2.61
C HIS A 10 10.93 -11.17 3.95
N LYS A 11 10.30 -10.10 4.46
CA LYS A 11 9.41 -10.14 5.61
C LYS A 11 8.11 -9.41 5.26
N ALA A 12 7.00 -10.15 5.28
CA ALA A 12 5.66 -9.59 5.20
C ALA A 12 4.90 -9.87 6.49
N PHE A 13 4.23 -8.86 7.03
CA PHE A 13 3.38 -9.00 8.22
C PHE A 13 2.18 -8.07 8.14
N TYR A 14 1.10 -8.43 8.83
CA TYR A 14 -0.08 -7.57 8.94
C TYR A 14 0.07 -6.64 10.13
N ASN A 15 0.13 -5.34 9.87
CA ASN A 15 0.06 -4.30 10.89
C ASN A 15 -1.42 -4.06 11.22
N GLN A 16 -1.86 -4.60 12.36
CA GLN A 16 -3.26 -4.55 12.79
C GLN A 16 -3.74 -3.13 13.08
N GLU A 17 -2.88 -2.28 13.67
CA GLU A 17 -3.20 -0.89 14.03
C GLU A 17 -3.45 -0.03 12.78
N GLN A 18 -2.68 -0.28 11.72
CA GLN A 18 -2.75 0.48 10.47
C GLN A 18 -3.57 -0.21 9.37
N HIS A 19 -4.17 -1.37 9.67
CA HIS A 19 -4.97 -2.18 8.73
C HIS A 19 -4.28 -2.43 7.38
N ARG A 20 -3.00 -2.80 7.39
CA ARG A 20 -2.22 -3.00 6.17
C ARG A 20 -1.26 -4.17 6.29
N VAL A 21 -0.96 -4.80 5.16
CA VAL A 21 0.23 -5.63 5.06
C VAL A 21 1.42 -4.71 4.81
N GLU A 22 2.49 -4.88 5.57
CA GLU A 22 3.77 -4.24 5.29
C GLU A 22 4.75 -5.26 4.72
N MET A 23 5.50 -4.84 3.70
CA MET A 23 6.60 -5.62 3.14
C MET A 23 7.92 -4.93 3.44
N HIS A 24 8.88 -5.72 3.88
CA HIS A 24 10.20 -5.28 4.28
C HIS A 24 11.26 -6.24 3.72
N LEU A 25 12.44 -5.70 3.43
CA LEU A 25 13.67 -6.46 3.23
C LEU A 25 14.49 -6.42 4.52
N VAL A 26 14.82 -7.59 5.05
CA VAL A 26 15.62 -7.75 6.29
C VAL A 26 17.05 -8.09 5.93
N CYS A 27 18.00 -7.30 6.43
CA CYS A 27 19.43 -7.52 6.19
C CYS A 27 19.92 -8.75 6.95
N LYS A 28 20.38 -9.79 6.25
CA LYS A 28 20.88 -11.03 6.88
C LYS A 28 22.24 -10.87 7.53
N LYS A 29 23.05 -9.93 7.03
CA LYS A 29 24.37 -9.55 7.55
C LYS A 29 24.62 -8.06 7.34
N ALA A 30 25.53 -7.50 8.13
CA ALA A 30 26.00 -6.14 7.91
C ALA A 30 26.76 -6.06 6.58
N HIS A 31 26.47 -5.05 5.77
CA HIS A 31 27.14 -4.82 4.50
C HIS A 31 26.93 -3.36 4.05
N GLU A 32 27.71 -2.94 3.07
CA GLU A 32 27.59 -1.64 2.42
C GLU A 32 27.50 -1.86 0.91
N TRP A 33 26.66 -1.09 0.24
CA TRP A 33 26.63 -1.06 -1.23
C TRP A 33 26.42 0.35 -1.74
N ARG A 34 26.70 0.57 -3.03
CA ARG A 34 26.80 1.91 -3.63
C ARG A 34 25.84 2.11 -4.79
N ILE A 35 25.22 3.29 -4.83
CA ILE A 35 24.48 3.79 -5.99
C ILE A 35 25.18 5.08 -6.44
N GLY A 36 25.93 4.98 -7.54
CA GLY A 36 26.82 6.06 -7.99
C GLY A 36 27.87 6.39 -6.92
N ASN A 37 27.91 7.65 -6.50
CA ASN A 37 28.85 8.11 -5.48
C ASN A 37 28.34 7.98 -4.03
N ARG A 38 27.11 7.49 -3.84
CA ARG A 38 26.48 7.35 -2.53
C ARG A 38 26.63 5.93 -2.01
N SER A 39 27.05 5.82 -0.77
CA SER A 39 27.14 4.57 -0.02
C SER A 39 25.95 4.41 0.92
N PHE A 40 25.45 3.18 1.05
CA PHE A 40 24.38 2.80 1.96
C PHE A 40 24.86 1.63 2.82
N ALA A 41 25.02 1.87 4.11
CA ALA A 41 25.42 0.85 5.08
C ALA A 41 24.18 0.29 5.79
N PHE A 42 24.16 -1.02 5.95
CA PHE A 42 23.09 -1.75 6.62
C PHE A 42 23.66 -2.59 7.75
N ARG A 43 22.98 -2.60 8.89
CA ARG A 43 23.28 -3.50 10.02
C ARG A 43 22.56 -4.83 9.84
N ARG A 44 23.10 -5.88 10.47
CA ARG A 44 22.38 -7.16 10.56
C ARG A 44 21.03 -6.94 11.24
N ASN A 45 19.98 -7.56 10.69
CA ASN A 45 18.57 -7.44 11.08
C ASN A 45 17.92 -6.06 10.88
N GLU A 46 18.64 -5.09 10.30
CA GLU A 46 18.01 -3.84 9.86
C GLU A 46 17.00 -4.11 8.76
N THR A 47 15.88 -3.40 8.80
CA THR A 47 14.77 -3.58 7.84
C THR A 47 14.61 -2.36 6.95
N LEU A 48 14.56 -2.60 5.63
CA LEU A 48 14.15 -1.62 4.64
C LEU A 48 12.67 -1.84 4.31
N HIS A 49 11.82 -0.87 4.64
CA HIS A 49 10.42 -0.90 4.24
C HIS A 49 10.28 -0.69 2.74
N THR A 50 9.52 -1.56 2.07
CA THR A 50 9.33 -1.50 0.61
C THR A 50 7.91 -1.19 0.20
N GLU A 51 6.90 -1.65 0.97
CA GLU A 51 5.50 -1.48 0.56
C GLU A 51 4.53 -1.45 1.75
N ASN A 52 3.47 -0.65 1.58
CA ASN A 52 2.23 -0.73 2.34
C ASN A 52 1.06 -1.15 1.44
N SER A 53 0.38 -2.23 1.80
CA SER A 53 -0.86 -2.68 1.14
C SER A 53 -2.03 -2.57 2.12
N TYR A 54 -2.67 -1.40 2.12
CA TYR A 54 -3.85 -1.12 2.96
C TYR A 54 -5.04 -2.00 2.59
N LYS A 55 -5.75 -2.47 3.62
CA LYS A 55 -6.94 -3.30 3.49
C LYS A 55 -8.14 -2.48 3.91
N TYR A 56 -9.16 -2.46 3.06
CA TYR A 56 -10.35 -1.65 3.26
C TYR A 56 -11.56 -2.54 3.42
N THR A 57 -12.44 -2.18 4.35
CA THR A 57 -13.82 -2.65 4.30
C THR A 57 -14.55 -1.90 3.19
N PRO A 58 -15.59 -2.48 2.56
CA PRO A 58 -16.37 -1.77 1.56
C PRO A 58 -16.94 -0.44 2.08
N GLU A 59 -17.34 -0.39 3.36
CA GLU A 59 -17.86 0.82 3.98
C GLU A 59 -16.77 1.88 4.21
N GLY A 60 -15.60 1.49 4.73
CA GLY A 60 -14.47 2.40 4.91
C GLY A 60 -14.00 3.00 3.58
N PHE A 61 -13.97 2.20 2.51
CA PHE A 61 -13.64 2.70 1.17
C PHE A 61 -14.68 3.68 0.64
N ARG A 62 -15.98 3.41 0.84
CA ARG A 62 -17.05 4.35 0.44
C ARG A 62 -16.95 5.69 1.16
N GLN A 63 -16.60 5.69 2.43
CA GLN A 63 -16.38 6.92 3.21
C GLN A 63 -15.19 7.71 2.64
N LEU A 64 -14.07 7.04 2.35
CA LEU A 64 -12.91 7.66 1.70
C LEU A 64 -13.25 8.25 0.32
N ALA A 65 -14.01 7.53 -0.49
CA ALA A 65 -14.46 8.00 -1.80
C ALA A 65 -15.29 9.28 -1.68
N ARG A 66 -16.29 9.30 -0.78
CA ARG A 66 -17.13 10.48 -0.53
C ARG A 66 -16.35 11.68 -0.03
N ALA A 67 -15.41 11.46 0.90
CA ALA A 67 -14.50 12.50 1.38
C ALA A 67 -13.63 13.09 0.25
N SER A 68 -13.42 12.32 -0.82
CA SER A 68 -12.68 12.73 -2.01
C SER A 68 -13.57 13.31 -3.12
N GLY A 69 -14.86 13.55 -2.86
CA GLY A 69 -15.82 14.07 -3.84
C GLY A 69 -16.35 13.05 -4.86
N LEU A 70 -16.09 11.75 -4.63
CA LEU A 70 -16.55 10.66 -5.46
C LEU A 70 -17.71 9.92 -4.79
N PHE A 71 -18.74 9.59 -5.54
CA PHE A 71 -19.97 9.01 -5.04
C PHE A 71 -20.10 7.55 -5.48
N PRO A 72 -20.15 6.59 -4.54
CA PRO A 72 -20.35 5.19 -4.86
C PRO A 72 -21.69 4.92 -5.52
N ARG A 73 -21.69 4.16 -6.61
CA ARG A 73 -22.89 3.77 -7.36
C ARG A 73 -23.17 2.29 -7.33
N ALA A 74 -22.13 1.48 -7.46
CA ALA A 74 -22.25 0.03 -7.40
C ALA A 74 -21.01 -0.57 -6.73
N LEU A 75 -21.22 -1.77 -6.19
CA LEU A 75 -20.21 -2.59 -5.56
C LEU A 75 -20.41 -4.02 -6.05
N TRP A 76 -19.34 -4.63 -6.53
CA TRP A 76 -19.28 -6.06 -6.80
C TRP A 76 -18.18 -6.68 -5.95
N THR A 77 -18.44 -7.87 -5.42
CA THR A 77 -17.47 -8.66 -4.68
C THR A 77 -17.40 -10.07 -5.27
N ASP A 78 -16.29 -10.76 -5.03
CA ASP A 78 -16.24 -12.20 -5.25
C ASP A 78 -17.12 -12.94 -4.22
N GLU A 79 -17.40 -14.22 -4.46
CA GLU A 79 -18.28 -15.04 -3.60
C GLU A 79 -17.85 -15.09 -2.13
N LYS A 80 -16.55 -14.91 -1.84
CA LYS A 80 -16.00 -14.92 -0.49
C LYS A 80 -15.84 -13.53 0.12
N ASN A 81 -16.20 -12.47 -0.60
CA ASN A 81 -16.05 -11.08 -0.20
C ASN A 81 -14.60 -10.69 0.17
N TRP A 82 -13.61 -11.24 -0.52
CA TRP A 82 -12.19 -10.93 -0.31
C TRP A 82 -11.71 -9.73 -1.13
N PHE A 83 -12.39 -9.43 -2.23
CA PHE A 83 -12.11 -8.31 -3.10
C PHE A 83 -13.39 -7.54 -3.44
N ALA A 84 -13.26 -6.22 -3.58
CA ALA A 84 -14.36 -5.32 -3.90
C ALA A 84 -13.99 -4.44 -5.09
N LEU A 85 -14.86 -4.41 -6.09
CA LEU A 85 -14.81 -3.45 -7.20
C LEU A 85 -15.89 -2.39 -6.98
N HIS A 86 -15.48 -1.13 -6.89
CA HIS A 86 -16.40 0.01 -6.74
C HIS A 86 -16.53 0.77 -8.06
N LEU A 87 -17.77 0.99 -8.51
CA LEU A 87 -18.08 2.03 -9.50
C LEU A 87 -18.36 3.33 -8.76
N LEU A 88 -17.62 4.39 -9.11
CA LEU A 88 -17.74 5.72 -8.53
C LEU A 88 -18.08 6.72 -9.63
N GLU A 89 -18.87 7.74 -9.28
CA GLU A 89 -19.16 8.88 -10.14
C GLU A 89 -18.70 10.17 -9.46
N THR A 90 -18.35 11.18 -10.25
CA THR A 90 -18.18 12.54 -9.74
C THR A 90 -19.55 13.12 -9.37
N ALA A 91 -19.58 14.15 -8.53
CA ALA A 91 -20.83 14.86 -8.23
C ALA A 91 -21.57 15.22 -9.55
N PRO A 92 -22.89 14.99 -9.64
CA PRO A 92 -23.66 15.45 -10.78
C PRO A 92 -23.52 16.97 -10.91
N PHE A 93 -23.36 17.45 -12.15
CA PHE A 93 -23.36 18.87 -12.46
C PHE A 93 -24.72 19.45 -12.06
N VAL A 94 -24.78 20.20 -10.95
CA VAL A 94 -26.00 20.92 -10.59
C VAL A 94 -25.98 22.21 -11.39
N HIS A 95 -26.75 22.28 -12.48
CA HIS A 95 -27.08 23.57 -13.06
C HIS A 95 -27.86 24.36 -11.99
N ALA A 96 -27.20 25.32 -11.36
CA ALA A 96 -27.88 26.33 -10.56
C ALA A 96 -28.74 27.16 -11.53
N VAL A 97 -30.01 26.78 -11.67
CA VAL A 97 -31.00 27.67 -12.25
C VAL A 97 -31.28 28.72 -11.18
N THR A 98 -30.79 29.94 -11.43
CA THR A 98 -31.13 31.14 -10.65
C THR A 98 -32.30 31.84 -11.33
#